data_AF-A0A1V1W0A9-F1
#
_entry.id   AF-A0A1V1W0A9-F1
#
_cell.length_a   1.000
_cell.length_b   1.000
_cell.length_c   1.000
_cell.angle_alpha   90.00
_cell.angle_beta   90.00
_cell.angle_gamma   90.00
#
_symmetry.space_group_name_H-M   'P 1'
#
loop_
_entity.id
_entity.type
_entity.pdbx_description
1 polymer ?
#
loop_
_entity_poly.entity_id
_entity_poly.type
_entity_poly.pdbx_seq_one_letter_code
_entity_poly.pdbx_strand_id
1 'polypeptide(L)'
;MSTTSTYAARLLADGRVSWTRALVTLATAVALLVSLTTPVVWLHQPAVPEANLPTMNLDFADLHDFSSMPGSPGLQEAYFSWLAWLLVVATIVVAIAWSLTFGRSGRAVAGLLAVLAAAGLIVTTLAIKGDMSWSWLGDQLKNIRIGGYLLLVSYAVLLVFAFVARDRAQVPSKE
;
A
#
# COMPACT_ATOMS: atom_id res chain seq x y z
N MET A 1 0.05 10.15 48.18
CA MET A 1 1.21 10.50 47.33
C MET A 1 1.42 9.40 46.29
N SER A 2 0.92 9.55 45.05
CA SER A 2 1.14 8.57 43.96
C SER A 2 0.90 9.14 42.54
N THR A 3 0.72 10.46 42.40
CA THR A 3 0.33 11.10 41.12
C THR A 3 1.48 11.23 40.11
N THR A 4 2.72 11.39 40.57
CA THR A 4 3.90 11.56 39.71
C THR A 4 4.23 10.32 38.87
N SER A 5 3.96 9.12 39.40
CA SER A 5 4.17 7.85 38.69
C SER A 5 3.26 7.71 37.45
N THR A 6 2.05 8.26 37.50
CA THR A 6 1.05 8.09 36.45
C THR A 6 1.31 9.00 35.24
N TYR A 7 1.84 10.20 35.47
CA TYR A 7 2.16 11.15 34.39
C TYR A 7 3.36 10.70 33.54
N ALA A 8 4.42 10.20 34.18
CA ALA A 8 5.61 9.72 33.47
C ALA A 8 5.27 8.50 32.57
N ALA A 9 4.42 7.59 33.06
CA ALA A 9 3.98 6.42 32.29
C ALA A 9 3.15 6.82 31.06
N ARG A 10 2.26 7.82 31.17
CA ARG A 10 1.47 8.33 30.02
C ARG A 10 2.35 9.02 28.98
N LEU A 11 3.27 9.87 29.38
CA LEU A 11 4.21 10.54 28.47
C LEU A 11 5.06 9.54 27.66
N LEU A 12 5.54 8.48 28.31
CA LEU A 12 6.30 7.42 27.64
C LEU A 12 5.42 6.60 26.68
N ALA A 13 4.17 6.32 27.06
CA ALA A 13 3.23 5.58 26.22
C ALA A 13 2.82 6.39 24.97
N ASP A 14 2.47 7.67 25.15
CA ASP A 14 2.08 8.55 24.06
C ASP A 14 3.24 8.79 23.08
N GLY A 15 4.47 8.95 23.60
CA GLY A 15 5.67 9.05 22.79
C GLY A 15 5.95 7.80 21.95
N ARG A 16 5.82 6.58 22.52
CA ARG A 16 6.05 5.34 21.76
C ARG A 16 5.04 5.13 20.64
N VAL A 17 3.77 5.49 20.86
CA VAL A 17 2.71 5.36 19.86
C VAL A 17 2.93 6.33 18.70
N SER A 18 3.35 7.57 18.97
CA SER A 18 3.62 8.55 17.90
C SER A 18 4.79 8.13 17.02
N TRP A 19 5.90 7.64 17.62
CA TRP A 19 7.05 7.14 16.87
C TRP A 19 6.71 5.94 15.99
N THR A 20 5.92 4.99 16.52
CA THR A 20 5.52 3.81 15.73
C THR A 20 4.70 4.21 14.50
N ARG A 21 3.74 5.13 14.66
CA ARG A 21 2.94 5.64 13.53
C ARG A 21 3.82 6.35 12.51
N ALA A 22 4.71 7.23 12.98
CA ALA A 22 5.61 7.96 12.10
C ALA A 22 6.54 7.02 11.29
N LEU A 23 7.12 6.01 11.94
CA LEU A 23 7.98 5.04 11.28
C LEU A 23 7.24 4.20 10.24
N VAL A 24 6.03 3.72 10.57
CA VAL A 24 5.20 2.95 9.63
C VAL A 24 4.78 3.82 8.45
N THR A 25 4.30 5.03 8.69
CA THR A 25 3.96 5.99 7.63
C THR A 25 5.15 6.27 6.73
N LEU A 26 6.32 6.54 7.30
CA LEU A 26 7.53 6.82 6.51
C LEU A 26 7.97 5.60 5.70
N ALA A 27 8.06 4.42 6.32
CA ALA A 27 8.50 3.20 5.66
C ALA A 27 7.56 2.82 4.51
N THR A 28 6.25 2.87 4.73
CA THR A 28 5.24 2.55 3.70
C THR A 28 5.21 3.60 2.60
N ALA A 29 5.35 4.90 2.92
CA ALA A 29 5.44 5.95 1.92
C ALA A 29 6.65 5.77 1.00
N VAL A 30 7.82 5.48 1.58
CA VAL A 30 9.04 5.20 0.81
C VAL A 30 8.86 3.95 -0.05
N ALA A 31 8.34 2.85 0.51
CA ALA A 31 8.13 1.62 -0.24
C ALA A 31 7.13 1.79 -1.41
N LEU A 32 6.03 2.51 -1.21
CA LEU A 32 5.08 2.84 -2.27
C LEU A 32 5.73 3.69 -3.37
N LEU A 33 6.47 4.74 -3.00
CA LEU A 33 7.14 5.61 -3.99
C LEU A 33 8.23 4.86 -4.76
N VAL A 34 9.08 4.09 -4.07
CA VAL A 34 10.13 3.26 -4.69
C VAL A 34 9.52 2.29 -5.69
N SER A 35 8.40 1.66 -5.33
CA SER A 35 7.69 0.75 -6.23
C SER A 35 7.26 1.41 -7.54
N LEU A 36 6.99 2.72 -7.60
CA LEU A 36 6.50 3.41 -8.80
C LEU A 36 7.59 4.15 -9.58
N THR A 37 8.65 4.61 -8.89
CA THR A 37 9.66 5.53 -9.46
C THR A 37 10.95 4.87 -9.87
N THR A 38 11.33 3.78 -9.22
CA THR A 38 12.65 3.19 -9.41
C THR A 38 12.59 2.05 -10.42
N PRO A 39 13.71 1.71 -11.09
CA PRO A 39 13.82 0.55 -11.98
C PRO A 39 13.82 -0.75 -11.17
N VAL A 40 12.80 -0.91 -10.35
CA VAL A 40 12.56 -2.03 -9.47
C VAL A 40 11.55 -2.91 -10.18
N VAL A 41 12.01 -4.11 -10.52
CA VAL A 41 11.23 -5.07 -11.31
C VAL A 41 9.93 -5.42 -10.58
N TRP A 42 8.82 -5.30 -11.29
CA TRP A 42 7.48 -5.70 -10.85
C TRP A 42 7.15 -7.12 -11.26
N LEU A 43 7.41 -7.45 -12.52
CA LEU A 43 7.05 -8.72 -13.12
C LEU A 43 8.22 -9.28 -13.90
N HIS A 44 8.44 -10.59 -13.75
CA HIS A 44 9.35 -11.34 -14.59
C HIS A 44 8.55 -12.16 -15.59
N GLN A 45 8.70 -11.85 -16.87
CA GLN A 45 8.10 -12.62 -17.94
C GLN A 45 9.10 -13.68 -18.42
N PRO A 46 8.81 -14.99 -18.25
CA PRO A 46 9.67 -16.04 -18.78
C PRO A 46 9.67 -16.04 -20.31
N ALA A 47 10.74 -16.56 -20.92
CA ALA A 47 10.81 -16.71 -22.36
C ALA A 47 9.68 -17.61 -22.89
N VAL A 48 9.17 -17.28 -24.06
CA VAL A 48 8.20 -18.09 -24.80
C VAL A 48 8.88 -18.51 -26.11
N PRO A 49 9.54 -19.69 -26.14
CA PRO A 49 10.30 -20.13 -27.31
C PRO A 49 9.45 -20.22 -28.58
N GLU A 50 8.20 -20.64 -28.43
CA GLU A 50 7.25 -20.80 -29.54
C GLU A 50 6.92 -19.47 -30.25
N ALA A 51 7.01 -18.35 -29.53
CA ALA A 51 6.77 -17.01 -30.05
C ALA A 51 8.07 -16.23 -30.32
N ASN A 52 9.24 -16.87 -30.16
CA ASN A 52 10.56 -16.22 -30.19
C ASN A 52 10.67 -14.99 -29.24
N LEU A 53 9.97 -15.03 -28.11
CA LEU A 53 10.01 -13.96 -27.12
C LEU A 53 11.06 -14.26 -26.03
N PRO A 54 12.06 -13.37 -25.82
CA PRO A 54 13.06 -13.56 -24.77
C PRO A 54 12.45 -13.34 -23.37
N THR A 55 13.19 -13.73 -22.34
CA THR A 55 12.86 -13.36 -20.96
C THR A 55 12.92 -11.85 -20.79
N MET A 56 11.95 -11.27 -20.10
CA MET A 56 11.90 -9.83 -19.81
C MET A 56 11.64 -9.59 -18.33
N ASN A 57 12.26 -8.54 -17.80
CA ASN A 57 11.94 -8.00 -16.48
C ASN A 57 11.24 -6.66 -16.72
N LEU A 58 10.03 -6.55 -16.23
CA LEU A 58 9.18 -5.39 -16.44
C LEU A 58 9.14 -4.58 -15.14
N ASP A 59 9.59 -3.34 -15.19
CA ASP A 59 9.34 -2.36 -14.13
C ASP A 59 7.99 -1.67 -14.33
N PHE A 60 7.69 -0.65 -13.52
CA PHE A 60 6.40 0.04 -13.60
C PHE A 60 6.22 0.82 -14.92
N ALA A 61 7.30 1.38 -15.47
CA ALA A 61 7.27 2.11 -16.74
C ALA A 61 7.06 1.16 -17.92
N ASP A 62 7.72 0.00 -17.91
CA ASP A 62 7.46 -1.03 -18.92
C ASP A 62 6.00 -1.50 -18.87
N LEU A 63 5.43 -1.68 -17.67
CA LEU A 63 4.02 -2.06 -17.50
C LEU A 63 3.05 -0.99 -17.99
N HIS A 64 3.40 0.29 -17.85
CA HIS A 64 2.67 1.39 -18.47
C HIS A 64 2.65 1.24 -19.99
N ASP A 65 3.81 1.07 -20.60
CA ASP A 65 3.94 0.93 -22.06
C ASP A 65 3.17 -0.30 -22.57
N PHE A 66 3.27 -1.44 -21.89
CA PHE A 66 2.50 -2.65 -22.22
C PHE A 66 0.99 -2.42 -22.10
N SER A 67 0.53 -1.73 -21.05
CA SER A 67 -0.89 -1.45 -20.85
C SER A 67 -1.49 -0.47 -21.85
N SER A 68 -0.65 0.30 -22.57
CA SER A 68 -1.07 1.21 -23.63
C SER A 68 -1.31 0.53 -24.98
N MET A 69 -0.94 -0.75 -25.10
CA MET A 69 -1.10 -1.50 -26.34
C MET A 69 -2.59 -1.76 -26.65
N PRO A 70 -3.00 -1.77 -27.93
CA PRO A 70 -4.37 -2.05 -28.33
C PRO A 70 -4.88 -3.38 -27.75
N GLY A 71 -6.07 -3.35 -27.16
CA GLY A 71 -6.71 -4.54 -26.56
C GLY A 71 -6.47 -4.69 -25.05
N SER A 72 -5.73 -3.79 -24.41
CA SER A 72 -5.58 -3.79 -22.96
C SER A 72 -6.88 -3.40 -22.24
N PRO A 73 -7.22 -4.02 -21.09
CA PRO A 73 -8.37 -3.63 -20.28
C PRO A 73 -8.24 -2.18 -19.80
N GLY A 74 -9.31 -1.39 -19.92
CA GLY A 74 -9.27 0.04 -19.57
C GLY A 74 -8.86 0.33 -18.11
N LEU A 75 -9.13 -0.60 -17.18
CA LEU A 75 -8.66 -0.47 -15.80
C LEU A 75 -7.13 -0.62 -15.69
N GLN A 76 -6.55 -1.55 -16.47
CA GLN A 76 -5.11 -1.80 -16.47
C GLN A 76 -4.36 -0.59 -17.03
N GLU A 77 -4.83 -0.05 -18.15
CA GLU A 77 -4.29 1.18 -18.76
C GLU A 77 -4.38 2.36 -17.79
N ALA A 78 -5.56 2.62 -17.20
CA ALA A 78 -5.73 3.71 -16.25
C ALA A 78 -4.85 3.56 -15.00
N TYR A 79 -4.70 2.33 -14.49
CA TYR A 79 -3.87 2.02 -13.32
C TYR A 79 -2.41 2.33 -13.55
N PHE A 80 -1.81 1.76 -14.60
CA PHE A 80 -0.38 1.95 -14.89
C PHE A 80 -0.08 3.34 -15.47
N SER A 81 -1.09 4.12 -15.89
CA SER A 81 -0.93 5.51 -16.32
C SER A 81 -0.97 6.52 -15.16
N TRP A 82 -2.12 6.70 -14.51
CA TRP A 82 -2.33 7.79 -13.54
C TRP A 82 -2.93 7.34 -12.21
N LEU A 83 -3.71 6.27 -12.21
CA LEU A 83 -4.52 5.89 -11.06
C LEU A 83 -3.66 5.30 -9.93
N ALA A 84 -2.59 4.55 -10.25
CA ALA A 84 -1.65 4.09 -9.22
C ALA A 84 -0.99 5.28 -8.50
N TRP A 85 -0.54 6.29 -9.25
CA TRP A 85 0.04 7.52 -8.70
C TRP A 85 -0.94 8.25 -7.80
N LEU A 86 -2.19 8.43 -8.26
CA LEU A 86 -3.22 9.09 -7.46
C LEU A 86 -3.47 8.34 -6.15
N LEU A 87 -3.62 7.01 -6.20
CA LEU A 87 -3.85 6.19 -5.01
C LEU A 87 -2.66 6.25 -4.04
N VAL A 88 -1.43 6.20 -4.53
CA VAL A 88 -0.22 6.30 -3.72
C VAL A 88 -0.14 7.66 -3.04
N VAL A 89 -0.28 8.76 -3.79
CA VAL A 89 -0.21 10.12 -3.25
C VAL A 89 -1.31 10.36 -2.22
N ALA A 90 -2.56 10.00 -2.53
CA ALA A 90 -3.68 10.12 -1.60
C ALA A 90 -3.43 9.31 -0.31
N THR A 91 -2.93 8.08 -0.44
CA THR A 91 -2.62 7.22 0.71
C THR A 91 -1.53 7.83 1.58
N ILE A 92 -0.46 8.36 0.99
CA ILE A 92 0.63 9.00 1.73
C ILE A 92 0.12 10.23 2.49
N VAL A 93 -0.65 11.10 1.84
CA VAL A 93 -1.22 12.30 2.47
C VAL A 93 -2.10 11.92 3.66
N VAL A 94 -2.97 10.92 3.52
CA VAL A 94 -3.83 10.45 4.61
C VAL A 94 -3.03 9.75 5.71
N ALA A 95 -1.99 8.99 5.37
CA ALA A 95 -1.12 8.34 6.35
C ALA A 95 -0.31 9.37 7.17
N ILE A 96 0.12 10.47 6.56
CA ILE A 96 0.75 11.60 7.25
C ILE A 96 -0.28 12.27 8.16
N ALA A 97 -1.47 12.62 7.65
CA ALA A 97 -2.53 13.22 8.46
C ALA A 97 -2.91 12.33 9.67
N TRP A 98 -2.94 11.02 9.48
CA TRP A 98 -3.19 10.05 10.54
C TRP A 98 -2.09 10.04 11.61
N SER A 99 -0.82 10.18 11.20
CA SER A 99 0.31 10.25 12.13
C SER A 99 0.30 11.51 13.00
N LEU A 100 -0.30 12.60 12.50
CA LEU A 100 -0.36 13.90 13.17
C LEU A 100 -1.64 14.11 14.01
N THR A 101 -2.66 13.25 13.86
CA THR A 101 -3.96 13.43 14.52
C THR A 101 -4.14 12.50 15.73
N PHE A 102 -4.73 13.05 16.79
CA PHE A 102 -5.04 12.36 18.04
C PHE A 102 -6.54 12.44 18.36
N GLY A 103 -7.03 11.58 19.26
CA GLY A 103 -8.43 11.60 19.72
C GLY A 103 -9.46 11.20 18.65
N ARG A 104 -10.62 11.87 18.65
CA ARG A 104 -11.76 11.56 17.74
C ARG A 104 -11.41 11.73 16.26
N SER A 105 -10.70 12.80 15.92
CA SER A 105 -10.28 13.07 14.53
C SER A 105 -9.38 11.97 13.99
N GLY A 106 -8.48 11.43 14.83
CA GLY A 106 -7.60 10.32 14.44
C GLY A 106 -8.36 9.04 14.04
N ARG A 107 -9.56 8.80 14.58
CA ARG A 107 -10.39 7.63 14.21
C ARG A 107 -10.97 7.77 12.80
N ALA A 108 -11.46 8.96 12.46
CA ALA A 108 -12.00 9.22 11.13
C ALA A 108 -10.91 9.10 10.06
N VAL A 109 -9.73 9.67 10.33
CA VAL A 109 -8.58 9.57 9.41
C VAL A 109 -8.08 8.14 9.30
N ALA A 110 -8.02 7.37 10.39
CA ALA A 110 -7.70 5.94 10.34
C ALA A 110 -8.70 5.14 9.48
N GLY A 111 -10.00 5.45 9.59
CA GLY A 111 -11.03 4.85 8.75
C GLY A 111 -10.82 5.14 7.26
N LEU A 112 -10.50 6.40 6.92
CA LEU A 112 -10.17 6.79 5.54
C LEU A 112 -8.91 6.08 5.03
N LEU A 113 -7.87 5.97 5.86
CA LEU A 113 -6.64 5.25 5.53
C LEU A 113 -6.91 3.77 5.23
N ALA A 114 -7.75 3.11 6.03
CA ALA A 114 -8.16 1.74 5.80
C ALA A 114 -8.88 1.58 4.46
N VAL A 115 -9.79 2.51 4.12
CA VAL A 115 -10.50 2.50 2.83
C VAL A 115 -9.53 2.67 1.66
N LEU A 116 -8.61 3.64 1.73
CA LEU A 116 -7.62 3.87 0.68
C LEU A 116 -6.68 2.68 0.52
N ALA A 117 -6.22 2.07 1.61
CA ALA A 117 -5.35 0.91 1.57
C ALA A 117 -6.07 -0.32 0.97
N ALA A 118 -7.33 -0.54 1.33
CA ALA A 118 -8.15 -1.60 0.75
C ALA A 118 -8.41 -1.36 -0.76
N ALA A 119 -8.76 -0.13 -1.14
CA ALA A 119 -8.94 0.25 -2.53
C ALA A 119 -7.63 0.06 -3.33
N GLY A 120 -6.49 0.48 -2.76
CA GLY A 120 -5.16 0.26 -3.32
C GLY A 120 -4.90 -1.21 -3.60
N LEU A 121 -5.12 -2.11 -2.64
CA LEU A 121 -4.97 -3.56 -2.83
C LEU A 121 -5.87 -4.10 -3.93
N ILE A 122 -7.16 -3.78 -3.88
CA ILE A 122 -8.16 -4.31 -4.82
C ILE A 122 -7.84 -3.84 -6.24
N VAL A 123 -7.67 -2.54 -6.44
CA VAL A 123 -7.40 -1.95 -7.75
C VAL A 123 -6.08 -2.46 -8.32
N THR A 124 -5.03 -2.52 -7.50
CA THR A 124 -3.73 -3.09 -7.93
C THR A 124 -3.89 -4.54 -8.37
N THR A 125 -4.56 -5.37 -7.57
CA THR A 125 -4.73 -6.79 -7.88
C THR A 125 -5.52 -6.97 -9.17
N LEU A 126 -6.58 -6.19 -9.37
CA LEU A 126 -7.40 -6.23 -10.59
C LEU A 126 -6.64 -5.70 -11.81
N ALA A 127 -5.81 -4.66 -11.65
CA ALA A 127 -4.98 -4.14 -12.72
C ALA A 127 -3.88 -5.12 -13.14
N ILE A 128 -3.20 -5.76 -12.17
CA ILE A 128 -2.22 -6.84 -12.45
C ILE A 128 -2.92 -8.02 -13.10
N LYS A 129 -4.13 -8.38 -12.66
CA LYS A 129 -4.92 -9.46 -13.24
C LYS A 129 -5.32 -9.17 -14.69
N GLY A 130 -5.78 -7.95 -15.01
CA GLY A 130 -6.39 -7.67 -16.31
C GLY A 130 -7.47 -8.70 -16.68
N ASP A 131 -7.38 -9.21 -17.91
CA ASP A 131 -8.31 -10.24 -18.45
C ASP A 131 -7.95 -11.68 -18.03
N MET A 132 -6.85 -11.87 -17.32
CA MET A 132 -6.41 -13.20 -16.88
C MET A 132 -7.45 -13.86 -15.98
N SER A 133 -7.57 -15.18 -16.04
CA SER A 133 -8.35 -15.91 -15.02
C SER A 133 -7.66 -15.83 -13.66
N TRP A 134 -8.42 -16.02 -12.58
CA TRP A 134 -7.86 -16.05 -11.22
C TRP A 134 -6.89 -17.21 -11.00
N SER A 135 -7.11 -18.36 -11.65
CA SER A 135 -6.17 -19.48 -11.60
C SER A 135 -4.85 -19.10 -12.26
N TRP A 136 -4.91 -18.45 -13.43
CA TRP A 136 -3.70 -18.05 -14.14
C TRP A 136 -2.94 -16.95 -13.38
N LEU A 137 -3.63 -15.99 -12.77
CA LEU A 137 -2.99 -15.02 -11.88
C LEU A 137 -2.24 -15.73 -10.73
N GLY A 138 -2.83 -16.77 -10.14
CA GLY A 138 -2.20 -17.60 -9.12
C GLY A 138 -0.86 -18.19 -9.59
N ASP A 139 -0.83 -18.72 -10.81
CA ASP A 139 0.39 -19.24 -11.42
C ASP A 139 1.43 -18.14 -11.70
N GLN A 140 0.97 -16.90 -11.96
CA GLN A 140 1.83 -15.73 -12.17
C GLN A 140 2.34 -15.10 -10.87
N LEU A 141 1.81 -15.43 -9.68
CA LEU A 141 2.29 -14.83 -8.42
C LEU A 141 3.79 -15.11 -8.18
N LYS A 142 4.30 -16.26 -8.63
CA LYS A 142 5.74 -16.60 -8.57
C LYS A 142 6.62 -15.70 -9.47
N ASN A 143 6.00 -15.02 -10.43
CA ASN A 143 6.64 -14.09 -11.35
C ASN A 143 6.57 -12.65 -10.87
N ILE A 144 5.79 -12.35 -9.82
CA ILE A 144 5.87 -11.06 -9.13
C ILE A 144 7.26 -10.93 -8.50
N ARG A 145 7.81 -9.72 -8.62
CA ARG A 145 9.11 -9.31 -8.14
C ARG A 145 8.95 -8.20 -7.12
N ILE A 146 10.09 -7.70 -6.62
CA ILE A 146 10.14 -6.84 -5.43
C ILE A 146 9.30 -5.57 -5.57
N GLY A 147 9.14 -5.00 -6.77
CA GLY A 147 8.26 -3.85 -6.99
C GLY A 147 6.80 -4.14 -6.65
N GLY A 148 6.22 -5.17 -7.27
CA GLY A 148 4.84 -5.55 -6.99
C GLY A 148 4.63 -5.93 -5.51
N TYR A 149 5.58 -6.62 -4.90
CA TYR A 149 5.51 -6.94 -3.47
C TYR A 149 5.59 -5.70 -2.57
N LEU A 150 6.47 -4.74 -2.85
CA LEU A 150 6.58 -3.51 -2.07
C LEU A 150 5.24 -2.78 -2.00
N LEU A 151 4.55 -2.65 -3.13
CA LEU A 151 3.27 -1.97 -3.18
C LEU A 151 2.16 -2.75 -2.47
N LEU A 152 2.01 -4.05 -2.76
CA LEU A 152 0.99 -4.89 -2.13
C LEU A 152 1.19 -5.00 -0.61
N VAL A 153 2.42 -5.24 -0.16
CA VAL A 153 2.74 -5.35 1.27
C VAL A 153 2.55 -4.00 1.97
N SER A 154 2.91 -2.89 1.35
CA SER A 154 2.72 -1.56 1.96
C SER A 154 1.25 -1.26 2.21
N TYR A 155 0.36 -1.52 1.24
CA TYR A 155 -1.07 -1.36 1.45
C TYR A 155 -1.62 -2.34 2.50
N ALA A 156 -1.17 -3.59 2.52
CA ALA A 156 -1.58 -4.56 3.54
C ALA A 156 -1.17 -4.12 4.95
N VAL A 157 0.07 -3.64 5.13
CA VAL A 157 0.57 -3.10 6.40
C VAL A 157 -0.25 -1.89 6.84
N LEU A 158 -0.48 -0.92 5.96
CA LEU A 158 -1.29 0.25 6.27
C LEU A 158 -2.73 -0.12 6.66
N LEU A 159 -3.32 -1.09 5.98
CA LEU A 159 -4.66 -1.58 6.29
C LEU A 159 -4.72 -2.17 7.70
N VAL A 160 -3.80 -3.08 8.03
CA VAL A 160 -3.71 -3.70 9.37
C VAL A 160 -3.49 -2.63 10.45
N PHE A 161 -2.57 -1.69 10.23
CA PHE A 161 -2.29 -0.62 11.20
C PHE A 161 -3.50 0.31 11.40
N ALA A 162 -4.22 0.64 10.33
CA ALA A 162 -5.41 1.46 10.41
C ALA A 162 -6.52 0.78 11.22
N PHE A 163 -6.73 -0.52 11.05
CA PHE A 163 -7.69 -1.29 11.85
C PHE A 163 -7.29 -1.39 13.32
N VAL A 164 -6.04 -1.78 13.61
CA VAL A 164 -5.54 -1.87 14.99
C VAL A 164 -5.65 -0.53 15.73
N ALA A 165 -5.38 0.58 15.04
CA ALA A 165 -5.50 1.91 15.62
C ALA A 165 -6.95 2.33 15.88
N ARG A 166 -7.90 1.86 15.07
CA ARG A 166 -9.33 2.08 15.26
C ARG A 166 -9.84 1.37 16.53
N ASP A 167 -9.44 0.12 16.73
CA ASP A 167 -9.91 -0.71 17.86
C ASP A 167 -9.39 -0.21 19.21
N ARG A 168 -8.11 0.16 19.27
CA ARG A 168 -7.51 0.72 20.50
C ARG A 168 -8.17 2.02 20.94
N ALA A 169 -8.82 2.73 20.03
CA ALA A 169 -9.51 3.96 20.36
C ALA A 169 -10.88 3.71 21.01
N GLN A 170 -11.44 2.49 21.00
CA GLN A 170 -12.79 2.20 21.50
C GLN A 170 -12.88 1.94 23.02
N VAL A 171 -11.77 1.79 23.73
CA VAL A 171 -11.80 1.54 25.19
C VAL A 171 -12.38 2.77 25.90
N PRO A 172 -13.60 2.68 26.48
CA PRO A 172 -14.18 3.81 27.21
C PRO A 172 -13.34 4.03 28.46
N SER A 173 -12.89 5.27 28.69
CA SER A 173 -12.42 5.66 30.01
C SER A 173 -13.58 5.51 30.96
N LYS A 174 -13.54 4.50 31.84
CA LYS A 174 -14.41 4.46 33.00
C LYS A 174 -14.06 5.70 33.83
N GLU A 175 -14.90 6.71 33.73
CA GLU A 175 -14.98 7.81 34.71
C GLU A 175 -15.59 7.27 36.01
#